data_AF-A0A6I2IHG4-F1
#
_entry.id   AF-A0A6I2IHG4-F1
#
_cell.length_a   1.000
_cell.length_b   1.000
_cell.length_c   1.000
_cell.angle_alpha   90.00
_cell.angle_beta   90.00
_cell.angle_gamma   90.00
#
_symmetry.space_group_name_H-M   'P 1'
#
loop_
_entity.id
_entity.type
_entity.pdbx_description
1 polymer ?
#
loop_
_entity_poly.entity_id
_entity_poly.type
_entity_poly.pdbx_seq_one_letter_code
_entity_poly.pdbx_strand_id
1 'polypeptide(L)'
;MNLSATIILAFGMSMDAFAASIGKGASLHKPKFSEALRTGLIFGVIETITPLIGWCLGLLASKVVLEWNHWVAFILLVFLGIRMIYEGVRGNDDEEAPKLQRHGFWLLVTTAIATSLDAMAVGVGLAFLQVNIIETALAIGCATMIMSTLGMMLGRFIGPLLGKRAEILGGVVLIGIGCQILYSHFSTLN
;
A
#
# COMPACT_ATOMS: atom_id res chain seq x y z
N MET A 1 3.85 23.50 -5.29
CA MET A 1 4.79 22.50 -5.88
C MET A 1 4.73 22.61 -7.39
N ASN A 2 5.83 22.32 -8.09
CA ASN A 2 5.84 22.21 -9.55
C ASN A 2 5.11 20.93 -9.97
N LEU A 3 4.42 20.96 -11.12
CA LEU A 3 3.65 19.83 -11.66
C LEU A 3 4.48 18.54 -11.73
N SER A 4 5.74 18.63 -12.13
CA SER A 4 6.65 17.48 -12.21
C SER A 4 6.87 16.80 -10.85
N ALA A 5 7.00 17.57 -9.77
CA ALA A 5 7.18 17.02 -8.43
C ALA A 5 5.91 16.31 -7.94
N THR A 6 4.73 16.86 -8.24
CA THR A 6 3.44 16.23 -7.93
C THR A 6 3.27 14.89 -8.65
N ILE A 7 3.66 14.81 -9.93
CA ILE A 7 3.57 13.57 -10.71
C ILE A 7 4.56 12.52 -10.18
N ILE A 8 5.80 12.91 -9.90
CA ILE A 8 6.82 12.00 -9.34
C ILE A 8 6.38 11.46 -7.97
N LEU A 9 5.87 12.35 -7.11
CA LEU A 9 5.30 11.97 -5.81
C LEU A 9 4.14 11.00 -5.99
N ALA A 10 3.16 11.35 -6.83
CA ALA A 10 1.97 10.51 -7.07
C ALA A 10 2.35 9.11 -7.53
N PHE A 11 3.25 8.97 -8.51
CA PHE A 11 3.73 7.66 -8.95
C PHE A 11 4.50 6.89 -7.87
N GLY A 12 5.33 7.58 -7.09
CA GLY A 12 6.06 6.97 -5.99
C GLY A 12 5.12 6.38 -4.94
N MET A 13 4.12 7.14 -4.52
CA MET A 13 3.12 6.71 -3.53
C MET A 13 2.23 5.56 -4.03
N SER A 14 2.01 5.45 -5.33
CA SER A 14 1.18 4.39 -5.91
C SER A 14 1.87 3.03 -6.02
N MET A 15 3.17 2.93 -5.73
CA MET A 15 3.96 1.69 -5.93
C MET A 15 3.55 0.54 -5.01
N ASP A 16 3.19 0.82 -3.76
CA ASP A 16 2.80 -0.22 -2.80
C ASP A 16 1.44 -0.83 -3.16
N ALA A 17 0.49 0.03 -3.55
CA ALA A 17 -0.81 -0.38 -4.10
C ALA A 17 -0.65 -1.17 -5.41
N PHE A 18 0.27 -0.76 -6.28
CA PHE A 18 0.59 -1.50 -7.50
C PHE A 18 1.11 -2.90 -7.20
N ALA A 19 2.08 -3.04 -6.30
CA ALA A 19 2.63 -4.35 -5.89
C ALA A 19 1.56 -5.26 -5.28
N ALA A 20 0.73 -4.72 -4.37
CA ALA A 20 -0.39 -5.46 -3.78
C ALA A 20 -1.41 -5.93 -4.84
N SER A 21 -1.71 -5.08 -5.82
CA SER A 21 -2.65 -5.41 -6.90
C SER A 21 -2.11 -6.48 -7.87
N ILE A 22 -0.79 -6.52 -8.12
CA ILE A 22 -0.12 -7.59 -8.87
C ILE A 22 -0.27 -8.92 -8.14
N GLY A 23 0.03 -8.95 -6.84
CA GLY A 23 -0.12 -10.17 -6.02
C GLY A 23 -1.54 -10.72 -6.06
N LYS A 24 -2.53 -9.84 -5.92
CA LYS A 24 -3.95 -10.23 -6.03
C LYS A 24 -4.32 -10.70 -7.44
N GLY A 25 -3.86 -10.00 -8.49
CA GLY A 25 -4.10 -10.38 -9.89
C GLY A 25 -3.44 -11.71 -10.28
N ALA A 26 -2.34 -12.07 -9.63
CA ALA A 26 -1.64 -13.35 -9.77
C ALA A 26 -2.39 -14.52 -9.13
N SER A 27 -3.11 -14.28 -8.03
CA SER A 27 -3.91 -15.30 -7.33
C SER A 27 -5.28 -15.55 -8.01
N LEU A 28 -5.85 -14.53 -8.67
CA LEU A 28 -7.12 -14.64 -9.39
C LEU A 28 -6.97 -15.36 -10.73
N HIS A 29 -7.71 -16.46 -10.93
CA HIS A 29 -7.82 -17.12 -12.24
C HIS A 29 -8.62 -16.24 -13.21
N LYS A 30 -7.92 -15.49 -14.07
CA LYS A 30 -8.46 -14.57 -15.09
C LYS A 30 -9.34 -13.45 -14.50
N PRO A 31 -8.75 -12.46 -13.79
CA PRO A 31 -9.50 -11.30 -13.31
C PRO A 31 -10.15 -10.55 -14.48
N LYS A 32 -11.43 -10.20 -14.34
CA LYS A 32 -12.14 -9.37 -15.32
C LYS A 32 -11.71 -7.91 -15.16
N PHE A 33 -11.75 -7.15 -16.25
CA PHE A 33 -11.44 -5.70 -16.19
C PHE A 33 -12.31 -4.96 -15.16
N SER A 34 -13.56 -5.36 -15.00
CA SER A 34 -14.46 -4.80 -13.99
C SER A 34 -13.97 -5.01 -12.54
N GLU A 35 -13.34 -6.15 -12.25
CA GLU A 35 -12.77 -6.44 -10.91
C GLU A 35 -11.46 -5.68 -10.67
N ALA A 36 -10.64 -5.55 -11.73
CA ALA A 36 -9.45 -4.72 -11.72
C ALA A 36 -9.80 -3.25 -11.47
N LEU A 37 -10.78 -2.72 -12.20
CA LEU A 37 -11.24 -1.36 -12.03
C LEU A 37 -11.87 -1.14 -10.65
N ARG A 38 -12.68 -2.08 -10.15
CA ARG A 38 -13.26 -2.01 -8.80
C ARG A 38 -12.17 -1.98 -7.73
N THR A 39 -11.12 -2.79 -7.90
CA THR A 39 -9.98 -2.80 -6.98
C THR A 39 -9.19 -1.50 -7.06
N GLY A 40 -8.90 -1.01 -8.28
CA GLY A 40 -8.24 0.27 -8.47
C GLY A 40 -9.02 1.43 -7.87
N LEU A 41 -10.35 1.41 -7.97
CA LEU A 41 -11.20 2.44 -7.39
C LEU A 41 -11.15 2.42 -5.85
N ILE A 42 -11.12 1.23 -5.24
CA ILE A 42 -10.96 1.10 -3.77
C ILE A 42 -9.61 1.66 -3.32
N PHE A 43 -8.51 1.23 -3.94
CA PHE A 43 -7.19 1.76 -3.62
C PHE A 43 -7.10 3.25 -3.89
N GLY A 44 -7.55 3.74 -5.05
CA GLY A 44 -7.50 5.16 -5.40
C GLY A 44 -8.30 6.06 -4.44
N VAL A 45 -9.48 5.61 -3.97
CA VAL A 45 -10.26 6.37 -2.97
C VAL A 45 -9.54 6.39 -1.63
N ILE A 46 -9.02 5.26 -1.16
CA ILE A 46 -8.26 5.18 0.09
C ILE A 46 -7.02 6.09 0.00
N GLU A 47 -6.29 6.04 -1.12
CA GLU A 47 -5.10 6.85 -1.36
C GLU A 47 -5.39 8.35 -1.58
N THR A 48 -6.61 8.71 -1.95
CA THR A 48 -7.03 10.12 -2.00
C THR A 48 -7.34 10.64 -0.58
N ILE A 49 -8.05 9.84 0.22
CA ILE A 49 -8.50 10.24 1.56
C ILE A 49 -7.33 10.28 2.53
N THR A 50 -6.39 9.35 2.42
CA THR A 50 -5.35 9.14 3.42
C THR A 50 -4.36 10.32 3.55
N PRO A 51 -3.86 10.93 2.45
CA PRO A 51 -3.08 12.18 2.51
C PRO A 51 -3.84 13.36 3.11
N LEU A 52 -5.16 13.45 2.89
CA LEU A 52 -5.99 14.50 3.47
C LEU A 52 -6.12 14.34 4.99
N ILE A 53 -6.28 13.11 5.47
CA ILE A 53 -6.25 12.79 6.90
C ILE A 53 -4.89 13.16 7.48
N GLY A 54 -3.79 12.74 6.84
CA GLY A 54 -2.44 13.07 7.25
C GLY A 54 -2.20 14.58 7.32
N TRP A 55 -2.64 15.32 6.31
CA TRP A 55 -2.54 16.77 6.27
C TRP A 55 -3.32 17.44 7.41
N CYS A 56 -4.55 17.00 7.68
CA CYS A 56 -5.35 17.49 8.80
C CYS A 56 -4.66 17.21 10.15
N LEU A 57 -4.14 16.00 10.34
CA LEU A 57 -3.34 15.65 11.52
C LEU A 57 -2.10 16.53 11.64
N GLY A 58 -1.38 16.78 10.54
CA GLY A 58 -0.20 17.66 10.53
C GLY A 58 -0.51 19.10 10.95
N LEU A 59 -1.66 19.64 10.56
CA LEU A 59 -2.12 20.96 11.00
C LEU A 59 -2.42 21.00 12.50
N LEU A 60 -3.04 19.95 13.04
CA LEU A 60 -3.37 19.83 14.47
C LEU A 60 -2.13 19.51 15.33
N ALA A 61 -1.14 18.86 14.73
CA ALA A 61 -0.03 18.23 15.42
C ALA A 61 1.28 19.04 15.42
N SER A 62 1.25 20.32 15.04
CA SER A 62 2.45 21.18 14.91
C SER A 62 3.34 21.28 16.17
N LYS A 63 2.95 20.66 17.30
CA LYS A 63 3.76 20.55 18.52
C LYS A 63 4.11 19.13 19.02
N VAL A 64 3.54 18.03 18.50
CA VAL A 64 3.66 16.69 19.18
C VAL A 64 4.06 15.51 18.27
N VAL A 65 3.88 15.56 16.94
CA VAL A 65 3.91 14.34 16.10
C VAL A 65 5.29 13.97 15.50
N LEU A 66 6.33 14.77 15.71
CA LEU A 66 7.64 14.50 15.09
C LEU A 66 8.37 13.26 15.63
N GLU A 67 8.03 12.75 16.83
CA GLU A 67 8.79 11.64 17.45
C GLU A 67 8.20 10.23 17.23
N TRP A 68 6.91 10.08 16.89
CA TRP A 68 6.24 8.77 16.93
C TRP A 68 6.09 8.04 15.58
N ASN A 69 6.33 8.72 14.46
CA ASN A 69 6.03 8.19 13.12
C ASN A 69 6.81 6.91 12.75
N HIS A 70 8.05 6.78 13.23
CA HIS A 70 8.94 5.68 12.83
C HIS A 70 8.52 4.32 13.41
N TRP A 71 8.01 4.30 14.65
CA TRP A 71 7.58 3.07 15.33
C TRP A 71 6.27 2.51 14.73
N VAL A 72 5.38 3.40 14.33
CA VAL A 72 4.10 3.03 13.71
C VAL A 72 4.32 2.37 12.35
N ALA A 73 5.17 2.94 11.50
CA ALA A 73 5.54 2.36 10.20
C ALA A 73 6.21 0.99 10.34
N PHE A 74 7.15 0.85 11.29
CA PHE A 74 7.82 -0.42 11.57
C PHE A 74 6.83 -1.54 11.93
N ILE A 75 5.96 -1.30 12.91
CA ILE A 75 5.01 -2.31 13.42
C ILE A 75 4.07 -2.78 12.31
N LEU A 76 3.56 -1.86 11.50
CA LEU A 76 2.60 -2.16 10.44
C LEU A 76 3.23 -2.95 9.29
N LEU A 77 4.45 -2.59 8.86
CA LEU A 77 5.18 -3.30 7.81
C LEU A 77 5.59 -4.71 8.25
N VAL A 78 6.07 -4.86 9.49
CA VAL A 78 6.42 -6.17 10.05
C VAL A 78 5.19 -7.05 10.18
N PHE A 79 4.08 -6.51 10.69
CA PHE A 79 2.83 -7.26 10.83
C PHE A 79 2.28 -7.74 9.48
N LEU A 80 2.23 -6.86 8.48
CA LEU A 80 1.77 -7.21 7.13
C LEU A 80 2.70 -8.24 6.48
N GLY A 81 4.01 -8.06 6.61
CA GLY A 81 5.01 -8.98 6.06
C GLY A 81 4.97 -10.38 6.68
N ILE A 82 4.80 -10.48 8.00
CA ILE A 82 4.61 -11.76 8.71
C ILE A 82 3.35 -12.46 8.22
N ARG A 83 2.24 -11.73 8.07
CA ARG A 83 0.98 -12.30 7.60
C ARG A 83 1.11 -12.87 6.18
N MET A 84 1.78 -12.16 5.28
CA MET A 84 2.03 -12.63 3.90
C MET A 84 2.92 -13.88 3.86
N ILE A 85 3.95 -13.95 4.71
CA ILE A 85 4.79 -15.14 4.85
C ILE A 85 3.98 -16.31 5.41
N TYR A 86 3.14 -16.06 6.41
CA TYR A 86 2.30 -17.10 7.03
C TYR A 86 1.30 -17.70 6.04
N GLU A 87 0.60 -16.87 5.26
CA GLU A 87 -0.32 -17.30 4.20
C GLU A 87 0.44 -18.07 3.10
N GLY A 88 1.61 -17.59 2.68
CA GLY A 88 2.45 -18.26 1.67
C GLY A 88 3.04 -19.61 2.12
N VAL A 89 3.34 -19.78 3.41
CA VAL A 89 3.86 -21.03 3.97
C VAL A 89 2.73 -22.05 4.22
N ARG A 90 1.59 -21.62 4.77
CA ARG A 90 0.51 -22.52 5.25
C ARG A 90 -0.38 -23.11 4.16
N GLY A 91 -0.23 -22.73 2.89
CA GLY A 91 -1.04 -23.27 1.80
C GLY A 91 -0.72 -24.73 1.43
N ASN A 92 -1.04 -25.70 2.31
CA ASN A 92 -1.48 -27.06 1.96
C ASN A 92 -2.00 -27.81 3.20
N ASP A 93 -3.24 -27.58 3.61
CA ASP A 93 -3.96 -28.53 4.49
C ASP A 93 -5.48 -28.54 4.36
N ASP A 94 -6.09 -27.89 3.36
CA ASP A 94 -7.52 -28.09 3.09
C ASP A 94 -7.75 -28.23 1.58
N GLU A 95 -7.70 -29.48 1.10
CA GLU A 95 -8.58 -29.93 0.02
C GLU A 95 -10.03 -29.81 0.51
N GLU A 96 -10.58 -28.61 0.44
CA GLU A 96 -12.01 -28.40 0.27
C GLU A 96 -12.18 -26.93 -0.12
N ALA A 97 -12.65 -26.70 -1.34
CA ALA A 97 -13.21 -25.40 -1.66
C ALA A 97 -14.46 -25.21 -0.80
N PRO A 98 -14.52 -24.13 0.03
CA PRO A 98 -15.71 -23.30 -0.08
C PRO A 98 -15.41 -21.79 0.01
N LYS A 99 -15.95 -21.06 -0.97
CA LYS A 99 -16.42 -19.66 -0.87
C LYS A 99 -15.34 -18.58 -0.64
N LEU A 100 -14.39 -18.48 -1.57
CA LEU A 100 -13.40 -17.40 -1.73
C LEU A 100 -13.95 -15.98 -2.00
N GLN A 101 -15.26 -15.74 -1.95
CA GLN A 101 -15.85 -14.47 -2.39
C GLN A 101 -16.01 -13.41 -1.29
N ARG A 102 -16.02 -13.80 -0.01
CA ARG A 102 -16.42 -12.90 1.09
C ARG A 102 -15.24 -12.32 1.90
N HIS A 103 -14.10 -13.02 1.95
CA HIS A 103 -12.87 -12.54 2.60
C HIS A 103 -12.01 -11.62 1.71
N GLY A 104 -12.13 -11.73 0.38
CA GLY A 104 -11.30 -10.95 -0.56
C GLY A 104 -11.53 -9.43 -0.50
N PHE A 105 -12.73 -8.98 -0.11
CA PHE A 105 -13.02 -7.55 0.03
C PHE A 105 -12.41 -6.95 1.30
N TRP A 106 -12.60 -7.60 2.45
CA TRP A 106 -11.99 -7.15 3.71
C TRP A 106 -10.48 -7.22 3.66
N LEU A 107 -9.90 -8.27 3.05
CA LEU A 107 -8.47 -8.36 2.80
C LEU A 107 -7.99 -7.15 2.00
N LEU A 108 -8.67 -6.84 0.89
CA LEU A 108 -8.33 -5.72 0.02
C LEU A 108 -8.35 -4.38 0.75
N VAL A 109 -9.39 -4.15 1.54
CA VAL A 109 -9.55 -2.92 2.32
C VAL A 109 -8.44 -2.85 3.38
N THR A 110 -8.15 -3.94 4.08
CA THR A 110 -7.06 -3.96 5.07
C THR A 110 -5.69 -3.74 4.43
N THR A 111 -5.43 -4.32 3.25
CA THR A 111 -4.18 -4.10 2.51
C THR A 111 -4.09 -2.66 2.03
N ALA A 112 -5.17 -2.11 1.45
CA ALA A 112 -5.19 -0.73 0.99
C ALA A 112 -4.97 0.27 2.13
N ILE A 113 -5.55 0.03 3.31
CA ILE A 113 -5.29 0.83 4.51
C ILE A 113 -3.84 0.68 4.96
N ALA A 114 -3.30 -0.55 4.97
CA ALA A 114 -1.92 -0.79 5.41
C ALA A 114 -0.90 -0.16 4.45
N THR A 115 -1.16 -0.19 3.13
CA THR A 115 -0.30 0.41 2.11
C THR A 115 -0.48 1.91 1.97
N SER A 116 -1.50 2.54 2.58
CA SER A 116 -1.74 3.98 2.46
C SER A 116 -1.18 4.80 3.63
N LEU A 117 -0.61 4.12 4.63
CA LEU A 117 -0.03 4.77 5.82
C LEU A 117 1.17 5.67 5.50
N ASP A 118 1.92 5.32 4.46
CA ASP A 118 3.01 6.14 3.91
C ASP A 118 2.45 7.45 3.29
N ALA A 119 1.33 7.39 2.58
CA ALA A 119 0.65 8.55 2.01
C ALA A 119 0.04 9.44 3.08
N MET A 120 -0.37 8.86 4.22
CA MET A 120 -0.72 9.63 5.41
C MET A 120 0.48 10.41 5.94
N ALA A 121 1.64 9.76 6.08
CA ALA A 121 2.85 10.40 6.57
C ALA A 121 3.33 11.52 5.62
N VAL A 122 3.24 11.30 4.31
CA VAL A 122 3.48 12.34 3.29
C VAL A 122 2.48 13.48 3.42
N GLY A 123 1.19 13.19 3.66
CA GLY A 123 0.16 14.18 3.95
C GLY A 123 0.51 15.09 5.14
N VAL A 124 1.01 14.51 6.24
CA VAL A 124 1.52 15.27 7.40
C VAL A 124 2.65 16.21 6.98
N GLY A 125 3.61 15.72 6.18
CA GLY A 125 4.72 16.52 5.66
C GLY A 125 4.26 17.68 4.76
N LEU A 126 3.26 17.45 3.91
CA LEU A 126 2.68 18.45 3.01
C LEU A 126 1.98 19.60 3.77
N ALA A 127 1.54 19.37 5.02
CA ALA A 127 0.95 20.42 5.85
C ALA A 127 1.93 21.56 6.15
N PHE A 128 3.23 21.27 6.21
CA PHE A 128 4.28 22.26 6.43
C PHE A 128 4.72 22.96 5.14
N LEU A 129 4.43 22.38 3.97
CA LEU A 129 4.88 22.88 2.68
C LEU A 129 3.90 23.88 2.02
N GLN A 130 2.79 24.24 2.69
CA GLN A 130 1.78 25.21 2.20
C GLN A 130 1.34 24.94 0.74
N VAL A 131 1.23 23.66 0.37
CA VAL A 131 0.87 23.22 -0.98
C VAL A 131 -0.63 22.97 -1.10
N ASN A 132 -1.15 23.00 -2.33
CA ASN A 132 -2.52 22.57 -2.60
C ASN A 132 -2.64 21.05 -2.39
N ILE A 133 -3.06 20.67 -1.18
CA ILE A 133 -3.21 19.27 -0.79
C ILE A 133 -4.27 18.55 -1.62
N ILE A 134 -5.31 19.26 -2.06
CA ILE A 134 -6.42 18.66 -2.82
C ILE A 134 -5.90 18.18 -4.18
N GLU A 135 -5.13 19.03 -4.89
CA GLU A 135 -4.51 18.65 -6.16
C GLU A 135 -3.55 17.47 -6.01
N THR A 136 -2.76 17.47 -4.92
CA THR A 136 -1.76 16.42 -4.66
C THR A 136 -2.43 15.10 -4.31
N ALA A 137 -3.45 15.11 -3.44
CA ALA A 137 -4.20 13.94 -3.04
C ALA A 137 -4.98 13.32 -4.21
N LEU A 138 -5.59 14.16 -5.07
CA LEU A 138 -6.25 13.69 -6.29
C LEU A 138 -5.26 13.08 -7.27
N ALA A 139 -4.07 13.67 -7.44
CA ALA A 139 -3.04 13.11 -8.30
C ALA A 139 -2.57 11.74 -7.81
N ILE A 140 -2.31 11.59 -6.51
CA ILE A 140 -1.95 10.30 -5.88
C ILE A 140 -3.08 9.29 -6.09
N GLY A 141 -4.32 9.64 -5.75
CA GLY A 141 -5.48 8.76 -5.91
C GLY A 141 -5.71 8.27 -7.34
N CYS A 142 -5.61 9.17 -8.32
CA CYS A 142 -5.73 8.84 -9.74
C CYS A 142 -4.59 7.93 -10.22
N ALA A 143 -3.34 8.25 -9.85
CA ALA A 143 -2.19 7.41 -10.17
C ALA A 143 -2.36 6.01 -9.57
N THR A 144 -2.78 5.93 -8.30
CA THR A 144 -3.00 4.68 -7.59
C THR A 144 -4.13 3.85 -8.20
N MET A 145 -5.21 4.49 -8.64
CA MET A 145 -6.31 3.81 -9.35
C MET A 145 -5.82 3.19 -10.66
N ILE A 146 -5.08 3.94 -11.47
CA ILE A 146 -4.55 3.48 -12.76
C ILE A 146 -3.57 2.34 -12.53
N MET A 147 -2.59 2.55 -11.65
CA MET A 147 -1.55 1.56 -11.37
C MET A 147 -2.17 0.29 -10.77
N SER A 148 -3.04 0.38 -9.78
CA SER A 148 -3.68 -0.81 -9.18
C SER A 148 -4.54 -1.60 -10.17
N THR A 149 -5.22 -0.90 -11.10
CA THR A 149 -5.97 -1.56 -12.17
C THR A 149 -5.02 -2.30 -13.12
N LEU A 150 -3.94 -1.65 -13.55
CA LEU A 150 -2.91 -2.25 -14.40
C LEU A 150 -2.20 -3.41 -13.69
N GLY A 151 -1.85 -3.26 -12.42
CA GLY A 151 -1.18 -4.28 -11.63
C GLY A 151 -2.02 -5.54 -11.51
N MET A 152 -3.34 -5.41 -11.31
CA MET A 152 -4.22 -6.59 -11.35
C MET A 152 -4.26 -7.25 -12.74
N MET A 153 -4.30 -6.47 -13.81
CA MET A 153 -4.29 -7.00 -15.18
C MET A 153 -2.96 -7.64 -15.57
N LEU A 154 -1.84 -7.12 -15.07
CA LEU A 154 -0.49 -7.66 -15.28
C LEU A 154 -0.25 -8.89 -14.41
N GLY A 155 -0.76 -8.87 -13.18
CA GLY A 155 -0.69 -9.97 -12.21
C GLY A 155 -1.17 -11.29 -12.80
N ARG A 156 -2.22 -11.29 -13.64
CA ARG A 156 -2.72 -12.51 -14.28
C ARG A 156 -1.70 -13.24 -15.15
N PHE A 157 -0.73 -12.51 -15.72
CA PHE A 157 0.34 -13.08 -16.55
C PHE A 157 1.51 -13.57 -15.69
N ILE A 158 1.67 -12.96 -14.52
CA ILE A 158 2.73 -13.21 -13.54
C ILE A 158 2.36 -14.39 -12.63
N GLY A 159 1.07 -14.59 -12.34
CA GLY A 159 0.53 -15.63 -11.46
C GLY A 159 0.98 -17.06 -11.75
N PRO A 160 0.95 -17.54 -13.01
CA PRO A 160 1.44 -18.88 -13.37
C PRO A 160 2.94 -19.07 -13.14
N LEU A 161 3.72 -17.98 -13.14
CA LEU A 161 5.19 -17.99 -13.03
C LEU A 161 5.69 -17.82 -11.59
N LEU A 162 4.92 -17.15 -10.73
CA LEU A 162 5.40 -16.68 -9.42
C LEU A 162 4.67 -17.24 -8.20
N GLY A 163 3.42 -17.71 -8.34
CA GLY A 163 2.65 -18.47 -7.35
C GLY A 163 2.96 -18.15 -5.86
N LYS A 164 3.15 -19.20 -5.06
CA LYS A 164 3.49 -19.12 -3.62
C LYS A 164 4.76 -18.32 -3.30
N ARG A 165 5.71 -18.22 -4.26
CA ARG A 165 7.01 -17.57 -4.03
C ARG A 165 6.87 -16.05 -3.99
N ALA A 166 5.91 -15.48 -4.72
CA ALA A 166 5.66 -14.03 -4.70
C ALA A 166 5.11 -13.54 -3.36
N GLU A 167 4.22 -14.28 -2.70
CA GLU A 167 3.70 -13.90 -1.37
C GLU A 167 4.79 -13.92 -0.30
N ILE A 168 5.63 -14.96 -0.30
CA ILE A 168 6.76 -15.09 0.64
C ILE A 168 7.80 -14.00 0.37
N LEU A 169 8.19 -13.78 -0.89
CA LEU A 169 9.13 -12.71 -1.26
C LEU A 169 8.60 -11.32 -0.90
N GLY A 170 7.32 -11.06 -1.16
CA GLY A 170 6.67 -9.80 -0.80
C GLY A 170 6.72 -9.54 0.71
N GLY A 171 6.39 -10.56 1.51
CA GLY A 171 6.47 -10.43 2.97
C GLY A 171 7.90 -10.24 3.49
N VAL A 172 8.89 -10.93 2.91
CA VAL A 172 10.31 -10.76 3.28
C VAL A 172 10.82 -9.36 2.96
N VAL A 173 10.48 -8.82 1.79
CA VAL A 173 10.85 -7.45 1.39
C VAL A 173 10.20 -6.42 2.34
N LEU A 174 8.93 -6.60 2.69
CA LEU A 174 8.22 -5.72 3.62
C LEU A 174 8.87 -5.67 5.01
N ILE A 175 9.24 -6.84 5.55
CA ILE A 175 9.96 -6.93 6.83
C ILE A 175 11.32 -6.22 6.71
N GLY A 176 12.04 -6.42 5.60
CA GLY A 176 13.30 -5.76 5.33
C GLY A 176 13.19 -4.23 5.33
N ILE A 177 12.18 -3.68 4.67
CA ILE A 177 11.90 -2.23 4.64
C ILE A 177 11.58 -1.72 6.04
N GLY A 178 10.71 -2.42 6.79
CA GLY A 178 10.42 -2.06 8.19
C GLY A 178 11.68 -2.00 9.05
N CYS A 179 12.51 -3.05 9.01
CA CYS A 179 13.78 -3.10 9.74
C CYS A 179 14.72 -1.95 9.35
N GLN A 180 14.76 -1.56 8.08
CA GLN A 180 15.62 -0.47 7.60
C GLN A 180 15.14 0.91 8.12
N ILE A 181 13.84 1.15 8.19
CA ILE A 181 13.25 2.37 8.79
C ILE A 181 13.63 2.45 10.28
N LEU A 182 13.54 1.34 11.01
CA LEU A 182 13.91 1.28 12.43
C LEU A 182 15.41 1.53 12.62
N TYR A 183 16.26 0.92 11.79
CA TYR A 183 17.70 1.13 11.83
C TYR A 183 18.07 2.58 11.54
N SER A 184 17.45 3.20 10.53
CA SER A 184 17.69 4.60 10.18
C SER A 184 17.34 5.56 11.32
N HIS A 185 16.31 5.25 12.12
CA HIS A 185 15.98 6.04 13.31
C HIS A 185 17.07 5.93 14.37
N PHE A 186 17.52 4.71 14.69
CA PHE A 186 18.59 4.50 15.68
C PHE A 186 19.94 5.09 15.24
N SER A 187 20.27 5.07 13.94
CA SER A 187 21.50 5.67 13.43
C SER A 187 21.48 7.20 13.40
N THR A 188 20.30 7.82 13.41
CA THR A 188 20.17 9.29 13.42
C THR A 188 20.21 9.85 14.86
N LEU A 189 20.01 9.00 15.87
CA LEU A 189 20.12 9.35 17.30
C LEU A 189 21.54 9.21 17.88
N ASN A 190 22.52 8.74 17.10
CA ASN A 190 23.89 8.43 17.53
C ASN A 190 24.91 9.26 16.72
#